data_AF-A0A841VN13-F1
#
_entry.id   AF-A0A841VN13-F1
#
_cell.length_a   1.000
_cell.length_b   1.000
_cell.length_c   1.000
_cell.angle_alpha   90.00
_cell.angle_beta   90.00
_cell.angle_gamma   90.00
#
_symmetry.space_group_name_H-M   'P 1'
#
loop_
_entity.id
_entity.type
_entity.pdbx_description
1 polymer ?
#
loop_
_entity_poly.entity_id
_entity_poly.type
_entity_poly.pdbx_seq_one_letter_code
_entity_poly.pdbx_strand_id
1 'polypeptide(L)'
;MILILLVIGVILSTTASFVFGVPWLMPILGTAVPYPIFLLRVRRQQYKSAFWWMLLWGVLQSIAVIVATAIAPETAAKVILRGQSYTTEMFHWIRTGEGMEGSLNLFLPDHLLHYGIFCILCVATISSVALIFGTWMLNYMNFYVAELVKVSAKPWLAVILGWYPWSLLRIIGFIATGVALAALGLNLVTRIRGEVPKSPFPKTYMLIGISFVIADIVVKAVLAPIWQKLLLSALG
;
A
#
# COMPACT_ATOMS: atom_id res chain seq x y z
N MET A 1 22.73 -7.29 5.55
CA MET A 1 22.21 -8.36 4.67
C MET A 1 20.73 -8.18 4.31
N ILE A 2 19.79 -8.13 5.27
CA ILE A 2 18.33 -8.02 4.97
C ILE A 2 17.98 -6.76 4.16
N LEU A 3 18.55 -5.60 4.51
CA LEU A 3 18.34 -4.36 3.76
C LEU A 3 18.77 -4.49 2.29
N ILE A 4 19.95 -5.08 2.05
CA ILE A 4 20.50 -5.28 0.70
C ILE A 4 19.58 -6.21 -0.10
N LEU A 5 19.14 -7.33 0.49
CA LEU A 5 18.19 -8.25 -0.15
C LEU A 5 16.88 -7.55 -0.52
N LEU A 6 16.40 -6.66 0.35
CA LEU A 6 15.14 -5.95 0.14
C LEU A 6 15.29 -4.89 -0.96
N VAL A 7 16.37 -4.11 -0.96
CA VAL A 7 16.67 -3.14 -2.03
C VAL A 7 16.85 -3.82 -3.37
N ILE A 8 17.73 -4.83 -3.45
CA ILE A 8 17.98 -5.59 -4.68
C ILE A 8 16.69 -6.29 -5.14
N GLY A 9 15.96 -6.92 -4.21
CA GLY A 9 14.71 -7.61 -4.52
C GLY A 9 13.65 -6.66 -5.08
N VAL A 10 13.49 -5.46 -4.53
CA VAL A 10 12.55 -4.44 -5.04
C VAL A 10 12.94 -3.99 -6.45
N ILE A 11 14.23 -3.73 -6.69
CA ILE A 11 14.73 -3.34 -8.01
C ILE A 11 14.47 -4.47 -9.02
N LEU A 12 14.90 -5.69 -8.70
CA LEU A 12 14.74 -6.84 -9.60
C LEU A 12 13.27 -7.19 -9.85
N SER A 13 12.43 -7.18 -8.83
CA SER A 13 10.99 -7.47 -8.99
C SER A 13 10.27 -6.41 -9.82
N THR A 14 10.60 -5.13 -9.62
CA THR A 14 10.06 -4.02 -10.43
C THR A 14 10.54 -4.13 -11.88
N THR A 15 11.85 -4.28 -12.10
CA THR A 15 12.42 -4.43 -13.45
C THR A 15 11.86 -5.65 -14.17
N ALA A 16 11.79 -6.81 -13.51
CA ALA A 16 11.22 -8.03 -14.10
C ALA A 16 9.77 -7.81 -14.51
N SER A 17 8.95 -7.18 -13.67
CA SER A 17 7.55 -6.90 -13.98
C SER A 17 7.40 -6.00 -15.22
N PHE A 18 8.27 -5.01 -15.37
CA PHE A 18 8.30 -4.13 -16.54
C PHE A 18 8.81 -4.85 -17.80
N VAL A 19 9.83 -5.69 -17.69
CA VAL A 19 10.40 -6.45 -18.81
C VAL A 19 9.41 -7.49 -19.35
N PHE A 20 8.73 -8.23 -18.46
CA PHE A 20 7.80 -9.28 -18.87
C PHE A 20 6.43 -8.74 -19.30
N GLY A 21 6.06 -7.52 -18.88
CA GLY A 21 4.82 -6.88 -19.35
C GLY A 21 3.52 -7.49 -18.81
N VAL A 22 3.59 -8.40 -17.83
CA VAL A 22 2.40 -9.10 -17.29
C VAL A 22 1.86 -8.34 -16.05
N PRO A 23 0.60 -7.87 -16.06
CA PRO A 23 0.09 -6.97 -15.01
C PRO A 23 0.11 -7.56 -13.58
N TRP A 24 -0.16 -8.85 -13.44
CA TRP A 24 -0.17 -9.51 -12.12
C TRP A 24 1.23 -9.84 -11.58
N LEU A 25 2.28 -9.80 -12.40
CA LEU A 25 3.64 -10.02 -11.90
C LEU A 25 4.05 -8.90 -10.93
N MET A 26 3.60 -7.67 -11.16
CA MET A 26 3.96 -6.52 -10.33
C MET A 26 3.55 -6.69 -8.85
N PRO A 27 2.28 -6.97 -8.52
CA PRO A 27 1.91 -7.20 -7.12
C PRO A 27 2.44 -8.52 -6.55
N ILE A 28 2.58 -9.58 -7.37
CA ILE A 28 3.08 -10.88 -6.92
C ILE A 28 4.58 -10.83 -6.58
N LEU A 29 5.42 -10.38 -7.52
CA LEU A 29 6.86 -10.27 -7.33
C LEU A 29 7.19 -9.21 -6.27
N GLY A 30 6.46 -8.09 -6.27
CA GLY A 30 6.61 -7.06 -5.24
C GLY A 30 6.32 -7.58 -3.83
N THR A 31 5.41 -8.55 -3.68
CA THR A 31 5.11 -9.23 -2.40
C THR A 31 6.11 -10.33 -2.06
N ALA A 32 6.62 -11.05 -3.06
CA ALA A 32 7.55 -12.17 -2.85
C ALA A 32 8.86 -11.73 -2.16
N VAL A 33 9.26 -10.48 -2.32
CA VAL A 33 10.46 -9.89 -1.71
C VAL A 33 10.32 -9.67 -0.19
N PRO A 34 9.34 -8.89 0.31
CA PRO A 34 9.20 -8.64 1.74
C PRO A 34 8.58 -9.80 2.51
N TYR A 35 7.76 -10.65 1.87
CA TYR A 35 6.97 -11.65 2.59
C TYR A 35 7.80 -12.65 3.41
N PRO A 36 8.91 -13.23 2.91
CA PRO A 36 9.75 -14.13 3.72
C PRO A 36 10.33 -13.43 4.96
N ILE A 37 10.74 -12.16 4.82
CA ILE A 37 11.25 -11.34 5.92
C ILE A 37 10.13 -11.11 6.94
N PHE A 38 8.96 -10.67 6.48
CA PHE A 38 7.77 -10.47 7.30
C PHE A 38 7.39 -11.73 8.08
N LEU A 39 7.19 -12.85 7.38
CA LEU A 39 6.76 -14.11 7.98
C LEU A 39 7.77 -14.62 9.00
N LEU A 40 9.07 -14.53 8.70
CA LEU A 40 10.12 -14.92 9.64
C LEU A 40 10.08 -14.07 10.92
N ARG A 41 9.89 -12.75 10.80
CA ARG A 41 9.80 -11.85 11.96
C ARG A 41 8.54 -12.09 12.78
N VAL A 42 7.39 -12.31 12.14
CA VAL A 42 6.14 -12.64 12.84
C VAL A 42 6.25 -13.99 13.56
N ARG A 43 6.80 -15.02 12.91
CA ARG A 43 7.04 -16.34 13.53
C ARG A 43 7.97 -16.28 14.74
N ARG A 44 8.95 -15.36 14.71
CA ARG A 44 9.87 -15.08 15.82
C ARG A 44 9.28 -14.11 16.86
N GLN A 45 8.00 -13.72 16.74
CA GLN A 45 7.32 -12.77 17.62
C GLN A 45 7.96 -11.38 17.65
N GLN A 46 8.75 -11.05 16.62
CA GLN A 46 9.43 -9.77 16.46
C GLN A 46 8.53 -8.78 15.71
N TYR A 47 7.34 -8.52 16.25
CA TYR A 47 6.29 -7.72 15.59
C TYR A 47 6.74 -6.30 15.24
N LYS A 48 7.51 -5.66 16.13
CA LYS A 48 8.12 -4.34 15.86
C LYS A 48 9.02 -4.37 14.64
N SER A 49 9.85 -5.41 14.53
CA SER A 49 10.73 -5.55 13.37
C SER A 49 9.94 -5.83 12.10
N ALA A 50 8.93 -6.70 12.14
CA ALA A 50 8.06 -6.97 11.00
C ALA A 50 7.42 -5.68 10.48
N PHE A 51 6.83 -4.88 11.38
CA PHE A 51 6.21 -3.59 11.06
C PHE A 51 7.19 -2.63 10.35
N TRP A 52 8.37 -2.40 10.92
CA TRP A 52 9.35 -1.47 10.33
C TRP A 52 9.93 -1.95 9.00
N TRP A 53 10.16 -3.27 8.84
CA TRP A 53 10.62 -3.81 7.56
C TRP A 53 9.57 -3.65 6.46
N MET A 54 8.28 -3.81 6.79
CA MET A 54 7.20 -3.58 5.83
C MET A 54 7.04 -2.11 5.47
N LEU A 55 7.20 -1.19 6.43
CA LEU A 55 7.20 0.24 6.12
C LEU A 55 8.37 0.64 5.21
N LEU A 56 9.57 0.16 5.53
CA LEU A 56 10.75 0.41 4.71
C LEU A 56 10.58 -0.16 3.29
N TRP A 57 10.01 -1.35 3.17
CA TRP A 57 9.66 -1.92 1.87
C TRP A 57 8.66 -1.06 1.11
N GLY A 58 7.60 -0.56 1.76
CA GLY A 58 6.62 0.31 1.12
C GLY A 58 7.27 1.56 0.52
N VAL A 59 8.22 2.18 1.24
CA VAL A 59 8.98 3.33 0.74
C VAL A 59 9.85 2.95 -0.45
N LEU A 60 10.63 1.87 -0.35
CA LEU A 60 11.53 1.43 -1.43
C LEU A 60 10.77 1.03 -2.69
N GLN A 61 9.68 0.28 -2.52
CA GLN A 61 8.77 -0.10 -3.61
C GLN A 61 8.21 1.16 -4.28
N SER A 62 7.79 2.15 -3.49
CA SER A 62 7.26 3.41 -4.01
C SER A 62 8.26 4.17 -4.88
N ILE A 63 9.49 4.34 -4.38
CA ILE A 63 10.56 4.97 -5.15
C ILE A 63 10.82 4.19 -6.44
N ALA A 64 10.95 2.87 -6.36
CA ALA A 64 11.22 2.04 -7.54
C ALA A 64 10.11 2.13 -8.60
N VAL A 65 8.84 2.05 -8.21
CA VAL A 65 7.71 2.14 -9.14
C VAL A 65 7.59 3.54 -9.74
N ILE A 66 7.76 4.60 -8.95
CA ILE A 66 7.71 5.98 -9.45
C ILE A 66 8.81 6.21 -10.48
N VAL A 67 10.06 5.82 -10.18
CA VAL A 67 11.19 5.96 -11.11
C VAL A 67 11.00 5.11 -12.37
N ALA A 68 10.57 3.86 -12.23
CA ALA A 68 10.31 2.99 -13.37
C ALA A 68 9.18 3.53 -14.27
N THR A 69 8.13 4.10 -13.66
CA THR A 69 7.03 4.76 -14.38
C THR A 69 7.50 6.01 -15.12
N ALA A 70 8.39 6.80 -14.51
CA ALA A 70 8.98 7.97 -15.16
C ALA A 70 9.86 7.60 -16.37
N ILE A 71 10.57 6.47 -16.31
CA ILE A 71 11.45 5.99 -17.40
C ILE A 71 10.64 5.35 -18.54
N ALA A 72 9.64 4.53 -18.21
CA ALA A 72 8.88 3.74 -19.19
C ALA A 72 7.36 3.85 -18.96
N PRO A 73 6.75 5.03 -19.22
CA PRO A 73 5.35 5.29 -18.89
C PRO A 73 4.36 4.40 -19.65
N GLU A 74 4.64 4.08 -20.93
CA GLU A 74 3.78 3.20 -21.73
C GLU A 74 3.74 1.76 -21.20
N THR A 75 4.90 1.26 -20.76
CA THR A 75 5.00 -0.06 -20.14
C THR A 75 4.32 -0.03 -18.77
N ALA A 76 4.57 1.01 -17.97
CA ALA A 76 3.95 1.20 -16.66
C ALA A 76 2.42 1.18 -16.74
N ALA A 77 1.84 1.84 -17.75
CA ALA A 77 0.41 1.84 -18.01
C ALA A 77 -0.18 0.45 -18.29
N LYS A 78 0.60 -0.45 -18.90
CA LYS A 78 0.20 -1.84 -19.17
C LYS A 78 0.35 -2.73 -17.93
N VAL A 79 1.44 -2.58 -17.19
CA VAL A 79 1.79 -3.51 -16.08
C VAL A 79 1.20 -3.10 -14.73
N ILE A 80 0.86 -1.83 -14.53
CA ILE A 80 0.27 -1.36 -13.28
C ILE A 80 -1.25 -1.39 -13.40
N LEU A 81 -1.83 -2.47 -12.88
CA LEU A 81 -3.27 -2.68 -12.79
C LEU A 81 -3.97 -1.47 -12.14
N ARG A 82 -5.00 -0.95 -12.79
CA ARG A 82 -5.77 0.24 -12.36
C ARG A 82 -4.99 1.56 -12.36
N GLY A 83 -3.73 1.59 -12.82
CA GLY A 83 -2.92 2.81 -12.86
C GLY A 83 -3.59 3.95 -13.64
N GLN A 84 -3.94 3.70 -14.91
CA GLN A 84 -4.55 4.73 -15.77
C GLN A 84 -5.94 5.18 -15.30
N SER A 85 -6.81 4.24 -14.92
CA SER A 85 -8.17 4.58 -14.46
C SER A 85 -8.13 5.38 -13.17
N TYR A 86 -7.31 4.97 -12.19
CA TYR A 86 -7.12 5.71 -10.95
C TYR A 86 -6.54 7.10 -11.19
N THR A 87 -5.53 7.24 -12.05
CA THR A 87 -4.97 8.55 -12.41
C THR A 87 -6.02 9.46 -13.04
N THR A 88 -6.87 8.93 -13.92
CA THR A 88 -7.96 9.69 -14.55
C THR A 88 -8.99 10.16 -13.52
N GLU A 89 -9.40 9.27 -12.61
CA GLU A 89 -10.30 9.59 -11.48
C GLU A 89 -9.71 10.69 -10.59
N MET A 90 -8.42 10.59 -10.25
CA MET A 90 -7.75 11.60 -9.41
C MET A 90 -7.62 12.95 -10.11
N PHE A 91 -7.26 12.99 -11.41
CA PHE A 91 -7.21 14.26 -12.15
C PHE A 91 -8.59 14.89 -12.30
N HIS A 92 -9.63 14.09 -12.50
CA HIS A 92 -11.00 14.59 -12.50
C HIS A 92 -11.32 15.24 -11.16
N TRP A 93 -11.10 14.54 -10.04
CA TRP A 93 -11.32 15.08 -8.71
C TRP A 93 -10.51 16.34 -8.42
N ILE A 94 -9.23 16.40 -8.79
CA ILE A 94 -8.42 17.60 -8.59
C ILE A 94 -9.04 18.81 -9.30
N ARG A 95 -9.52 18.62 -10.54
CA ARG A 95 -10.09 19.69 -11.37
C ARG A 95 -11.49 20.11 -10.96
N THR A 96 -12.37 19.17 -10.60
CA THR A 96 -13.80 19.43 -10.38
C THR A 96 -14.20 19.42 -8.91
N GLY A 97 -13.45 18.72 -8.06
CA GLY A 97 -13.83 18.41 -6.68
C GLY A 97 -14.81 17.26 -6.56
N GLU A 98 -15.29 16.73 -7.68
CA GLU A 98 -16.24 15.63 -7.75
C GLU A 98 -15.52 14.28 -7.79
N GLY A 99 -16.14 13.25 -7.21
CA GLY A 99 -15.63 11.88 -7.21
C GLY A 99 -15.39 11.32 -5.81
N MET A 100 -14.83 10.11 -5.77
CA MET A 100 -14.68 9.33 -4.54
C MET A 100 -13.89 10.07 -3.46
N GLU A 101 -12.85 10.84 -3.81
CA GLU A 101 -12.01 11.51 -2.81
C GLU A 101 -12.74 12.65 -2.07
N GLY A 102 -13.76 13.26 -2.67
CA GLY A 102 -14.48 14.42 -2.10
C GLY A 102 -15.73 14.07 -1.28
N SER A 103 -16.24 12.84 -1.37
CA SER A 103 -17.56 12.49 -0.80
C SER A 103 -17.50 11.30 0.15
N LEU A 104 -17.86 11.52 1.41
CA LEU A 104 -17.84 10.49 2.46
C LEU A 104 -18.71 9.28 2.13
N ASN A 105 -19.89 9.50 1.55
CA ASN A 105 -20.79 8.42 1.14
C ASN A 105 -20.22 7.53 0.04
N LEU A 106 -19.28 8.04 -0.76
CA LEU A 106 -18.65 7.28 -1.84
C LEU A 106 -17.42 6.53 -1.34
N PHE A 107 -16.53 7.18 -0.58
CA PHE A 107 -15.28 6.50 -0.18
C PHE A 107 -15.43 5.60 1.04
N LEU A 108 -16.30 5.93 2.00
CA LEU A 108 -16.36 5.19 3.27
C LEU A 108 -16.73 3.70 3.07
N PRO A 109 -17.75 3.34 2.27
CA PRO A 109 -18.08 1.94 2.02
C PRO A 109 -16.90 1.17 1.42
N ASP A 110 -16.20 1.76 0.44
CA ASP A 110 -15.04 1.14 -0.20
C ASP A 110 -13.87 0.98 0.76
N HIS A 111 -13.65 1.94 1.67
CA HIS A 111 -12.55 1.84 2.65
C HIS A 111 -12.82 0.73 3.66
N LEU A 112 -14.06 0.61 4.14
CA LEU A 112 -14.48 -0.47 5.03
C LEU A 112 -14.43 -1.83 4.33
N LEU A 113 -14.86 -1.91 3.06
CA LEU A 113 -14.81 -3.13 2.26
C LEU A 113 -13.36 -3.57 2.04
N HIS A 114 -12.47 -2.68 1.59
CA HIS A 114 -11.06 -2.98 1.40
C HIS A 114 -10.39 -3.42 2.70
N TYR A 115 -10.68 -2.75 3.81
CA TYR A 115 -10.15 -3.14 5.12
C TYR A 115 -10.68 -4.50 5.58
N GLY A 116 -11.97 -4.76 5.41
CA GLY A 116 -12.60 -6.04 5.75
C GLY A 116 -12.01 -7.20 4.93
N ILE A 117 -11.90 -7.03 3.61
CA ILE A 117 -11.25 -8.00 2.71
C ILE A 117 -9.80 -8.23 3.15
N PHE A 118 -9.05 -7.15 3.41
CA PHE A 118 -7.68 -7.24 3.87
C PHE A 118 -7.55 -8.04 5.18
N CYS A 119 -8.42 -7.79 6.16
CA CYS A 119 -8.43 -8.54 7.42
C CYS A 119 -8.69 -10.03 7.22
N ILE A 120 -9.68 -10.38 6.39
CA ILE A 120 -10.00 -11.78 6.06
C ILE A 120 -8.79 -12.46 5.40
N LEU A 121 -8.19 -11.81 4.40
CA LEU A 121 -7.01 -12.32 3.71
C LEU A 121 -5.81 -12.48 4.66
N CYS A 122 -5.62 -11.54 5.59
CA CYS A 122 -4.55 -11.64 6.57
C CYS A 122 -4.63 -12.91 7.41
N VAL A 123 -5.83 -13.24 7.90
CA VAL A 123 -6.04 -14.44 8.71
C VAL A 123 -5.95 -15.70 7.85
N ALA A 124 -6.63 -15.72 6.71
CA ALA A 124 -6.74 -16.91 5.84
C ALA A 124 -5.40 -17.32 5.22
N THR A 125 -4.55 -16.35 4.88
CA THR A 125 -3.31 -16.61 4.12
C THR A 125 -2.05 -16.24 4.89
N ILE A 126 -2.15 -16.00 6.20
CA ILE A 126 -1.05 -15.49 7.03
C ILE A 126 -0.45 -14.23 6.37
N SER A 127 -1.32 -13.35 5.89
CA SER A 127 -1.02 -12.08 5.21
C SER A 127 -0.31 -12.18 3.85
N SER A 128 -0.05 -13.35 3.28
CA SER A 128 0.56 -13.44 1.94
C SER A 128 -0.28 -12.77 0.83
N VAL A 129 -1.54 -13.17 0.66
CA VAL A 129 -2.44 -12.60 -0.35
C VAL A 129 -2.88 -11.19 0.04
N ALA A 130 -2.99 -10.90 1.34
CA ALA A 130 -3.23 -9.54 1.81
C ALA A 130 -2.10 -8.57 1.41
N LEU A 131 -0.84 -9.03 1.40
CA LEU A 131 0.28 -8.24 0.89
C LEU A 131 0.24 -8.07 -0.63
N ILE A 132 -0.22 -9.05 -1.40
CA ILE A 132 -0.46 -8.90 -2.85
C ILE A 132 -1.49 -7.79 -3.08
N PHE A 133 -2.60 -7.83 -2.31
CA PHE A 133 -3.63 -6.79 -2.34
C PHE A 133 -3.07 -5.40 -1.98
N GLY A 134 -2.29 -5.29 -0.90
CA GLY A 134 -1.64 -4.04 -0.51
C GLY A 134 -0.61 -3.53 -1.54
N THR A 135 0.14 -4.44 -2.16
CA THR A 135 1.12 -4.11 -3.22
C THR A 135 0.41 -3.59 -4.46
N TRP A 136 -0.70 -4.23 -4.85
CA TRP A 136 -1.55 -3.75 -5.93
C TRP A 136 -2.03 -2.31 -5.66
N MET A 137 -2.53 -2.06 -4.45
CA MET A 137 -2.97 -0.72 -4.05
C MET A 137 -1.86 0.32 -4.12
N LEU A 138 -0.71 0.00 -3.52
CA LEU A 138 0.44 0.88 -3.49
C LEU A 138 0.93 1.23 -4.90
N ASN A 139 0.97 0.26 -5.81
CA ASN A 139 1.52 0.44 -7.15
C ASN A 139 0.68 1.38 -8.03
N TYR A 140 -0.66 1.28 -8.01
CA TYR A 140 -1.47 2.22 -8.81
C TYR A 140 -1.39 3.64 -8.24
N MET A 141 -1.20 3.80 -6.93
CA MET A 141 -1.00 5.12 -6.32
C MET A 141 0.34 5.72 -6.74
N ASN A 142 1.40 4.90 -6.77
CA ASN A 142 2.71 5.30 -7.28
C ASN A 142 2.67 5.74 -8.75
N PHE A 143 1.92 5.01 -9.58
CA PHE A 143 1.71 5.39 -10.97
C PHE A 143 1.05 6.76 -11.10
N TYR A 144 0.00 7.01 -10.31
CA TYR A 144 -0.62 8.34 -10.24
C TYR A 144 0.37 9.43 -9.82
N VAL A 145 1.18 9.20 -8.78
CA VAL A 145 2.18 10.20 -8.35
C VAL A 145 3.17 10.50 -9.47
N ALA A 146 3.65 9.49 -10.20
CA ALA A 146 4.55 9.70 -11.33
C ALA A 146 3.91 10.52 -12.46
N GLU A 147 2.66 10.22 -12.83
CA GLU A 147 1.93 11.00 -13.84
C GLU A 147 1.60 12.42 -13.37
N LEU A 148 1.26 12.61 -12.10
CA LEU A 148 1.05 13.94 -11.50
C LEU A 148 2.31 14.81 -11.62
N VAL A 149 3.46 14.24 -11.31
CA VAL A 149 4.76 14.94 -11.38
C VAL A 149 5.09 15.33 -12.81
N LYS A 150 4.76 14.47 -13.78
CA LYS A 150 5.02 14.70 -15.22
C LYS A 150 4.22 15.88 -15.79
N VAL A 151 2.99 16.09 -15.33
CA VAL A 151 2.11 17.15 -15.85
C VAL A 151 2.08 18.42 -15.00
N SER A 152 2.70 18.39 -13.82
CA SER A 152 2.67 19.49 -12.86
C SER A 152 3.64 20.61 -13.23
N ALA A 153 3.18 21.87 -13.13
CA ALA A 153 4.04 23.05 -13.23
C ALA A 153 5.10 23.10 -12.10
N LYS A 154 4.83 22.46 -10.96
CA LYS A 154 5.77 22.35 -9.82
C LYS A 154 5.99 20.87 -9.46
N PRO A 155 6.92 20.17 -10.15
CA PRO A 155 7.14 18.73 -9.98
C PRO A 155 7.46 18.32 -8.54
N TRP A 156 8.28 19.08 -7.83
CA TRP A 156 8.66 18.79 -6.45
C TRP A 156 7.46 18.85 -5.49
N LEU A 157 6.56 19.81 -5.70
CA LEU A 157 5.35 19.97 -4.89
C LEU A 157 4.35 18.85 -5.21
N ALA A 158 4.26 18.43 -6.47
CA ALA A 158 3.45 17.28 -6.88
C ALA A 158 3.93 15.96 -6.25
N VAL A 159 5.24 15.72 -6.11
CA VAL A 159 5.74 14.52 -5.40
C VAL A 159 5.23 14.50 -3.96
N ILE A 160 5.33 15.63 -3.25
CA ILE A 160 4.96 15.72 -1.84
C ILE A 160 3.44 15.63 -1.68
N LEU A 161 2.69 16.39 -2.48
CA LEU A 161 1.23 16.45 -2.38
C LEU A 161 0.52 15.22 -2.96
N GLY A 162 1.13 14.52 -3.92
CA GLY A 162 0.60 13.29 -4.49
C GLY A 162 0.52 12.15 -3.48
N TRP A 163 1.33 12.21 -2.41
CA TRP A 163 1.18 11.34 -1.25
C TRP A 163 0.25 11.96 -0.22
N TYR A 164 -1.03 11.61 -0.34
CA TYR A 164 -2.03 12.13 0.59
C TYR A 164 -1.75 11.68 2.04
N PRO A 165 -1.91 12.56 3.04
CA PRO A 165 -1.68 12.20 4.43
C PRO A 165 -2.53 11.00 4.89
N TRP A 166 -3.80 10.95 4.47
CA TRP A 166 -4.70 9.85 4.81
C TRP A 166 -4.26 8.52 4.18
N SER A 167 -3.75 8.54 2.95
CA SER A 167 -3.14 7.36 2.32
C SER A 167 -1.96 6.80 3.11
N LEU A 168 -1.10 7.66 3.67
CA LEU A 168 0.01 7.23 4.53
C LEU A 168 -0.50 6.60 5.82
N LEU A 169 -1.53 7.21 6.44
CA LEU A 169 -2.19 6.65 7.62
C LEU A 169 -2.75 5.26 7.31
N ARG A 170 -3.41 5.09 6.17
CA ARG A 170 -3.94 3.81 5.71
C ARG A 170 -2.84 2.76 5.56
N ILE A 171 -1.73 3.08 4.90
CA ILE A 171 -0.62 2.15 4.72
C ILE A 171 -0.09 1.67 6.08
N ILE A 172 0.12 2.59 7.02
CA ILE A 172 0.55 2.25 8.38
C ILE A 172 -0.48 1.36 9.08
N GLY A 173 -1.77 1.70 8.97
CA GLY A 173 -2.87 0.96 9.57
C GLY A 173 -2.99 -0.48 9.05
N PHE A 174 -2.88 -0.65 7.73
CA PHE A 174 -2.91 -1.95 7.07
C PHE A 174 -1.70 -2.80 7.46
N ILE A 175 -0.50 -2.23 7.47
CA ILE A 175 0.72 -2.96 7.89
C ILE A 175 0.61 -3.41 9.35
N ALA A 176 0.20 -2.52 10.26
CA ALA A 176 0.05 -2.86 11.68
C ALA A 176 -1.01 -3.95 11.90
N THR A 177 -2.16 -3.83 11.24
CA THR A 177 -3.23 -4.85 11.24
C THR A 177 -2.71 -6.19 10.68
N GLY A 178 -1.98 -6.15 9.57
CA GLY A 178 -1.43 -7.34 8.92
C GLY A 178 -0.42 -8.10 9.77
N VAL A 179 0.42 -7.38 10.55
CA VAL A 179 1.31 -7.99 11.55
C VAL A 179 0.51 -8.74 12.61
N ALA A 180 -0.56 -8.12 13.12
CA ALA A 180 -1.37 -8.72 14.18
C ALA A 180 -2.19 -9.92 13.72
N LEU A 181 -2.84 -9.81 12.56
CA LEU A 181 -3.66 -10.86 12.01
C LEU A 181 -2.84 -12.02 11.42
N ALA A 182 -1.60 -11.78 10.98
CA ALA A 182 -0.69 -12.87 10.63
C ALA A 182 -0.35 -13.74 11.86
N ALA A 183 -0.13 -13.12 13.02
CA ALA A 183 0.09 -13.88 14.26
C ALA A 183 -1.14 -14.70 14.65
N LEU A 184 -2.35 -14.13 14.48
CA LEU A 184 -3.61 -14.86 14.66
C LEU A 184 -3.72 -16.04 13.68
N GLY A 185 -3.46 -15.81 12.39
CA GLY A 185 -3.48 -16.86 11.35
C GLY A 185 -2.51 -18.00 11.66
N LEU A 186 -1.28 -17.69 12.11
CA LEU A 186 -0.32 -18.71 12.55
C LEU A 186 -0.86 -19.54 13.72
N ASN A 187 -1.46 -18.89 14.72
CA ASN A 187 -2.03 -19.60 15.87
C ASN A 187 -3.22 -20.49 15.49
N LEU A 188 -4.05 -20.06 14.53
CA LEU A 188 -5.13 -20.89 14.01
C LEU A 188 -4.58 -22.13 13.30
N VAL A 189 -3.54 -21.98 12.48
CA VAL A 189 -2.88 -23.11 11.81
C VAL A 189 -2.27 -24.08 12.83
N THR A 190 -1.58 -23.60 13.87
CA THR A 190 -1.04 -24.48 14.92
C THR A 190 -2.14 -25.21 15.67
N ARG A 191 -3.26 -24.53 15.96
CA ARG A 191 -4.40 -25.13 16.67
C ARG A 191 -5.10 -26.21 15.82
N ILE A 192 -5.27 -25.97 14.53
CA ILE A 192 -5.81 -26.98 13.58
C ILE A 192 -4.91 -28.21 13.52
N ARG A 193 -3.59 -28.04 13.68
CA ARG A 193 -2.61 -29.13 13.76
C ARG A 193 -2.54 -29.82 15.13
N GLY A 194 -3.37 -29.42 16.10
CA GLY A 194 -3.36 -29.97 17.45
C GLY A 194 -2.21 -29.50 18.33
N GLU A 195 -1.44 -28.49 17.89
CA GLU A 195 -0.33 -27.92 18.66
C GLU A 195 -0.79 -26.77 19.57
N VAL A 196 -0.08 -26.56 20.68
CA VAL A 196 -0.30 -25.40 21.56
C VAL A 196 0.15 -24.12 20.82
N PRO A 197 -0.72 -23.09 20.71
CA PRO A 197 -0.36 -21.82 20.10
C PRO A 197 0.88 -21.21 20.77
N LYS A 198 1.92 -20.95 19.97
CA LYS A 198 3.21 -20.46 20.48
C LYS A 198 3.30 -18.94 20.53
N SER A 199 2.44 -18.22 19.80
CA SER A 199 2.56 -16.78 19.58
C SER A 199 1.51 -15.99 20.37
N PRO A 200 1.89 -15.04 21.24
CA PRO A 200 0.91 -14.16 21.87
C PRO A 200 0.31 -13.21 20.82
N PHE A 201 -1.01 -13.00 20.85
CA PHE A 201 -1.67 -12.06 19.94
C PHE A 201 -1.21 -10.62 20.22
N PRO A 202 -0.63 -9.89 19.25
CA PRO A 202 -0.08 -8.56 19.48
C PRO A 202 -1.17 -7.48 19.47
N LYS A 203 -1.92 -7.39 20.57
CA LYS A 203 -3.04 -6.44 20.74
C LYS A 203 -2.67 -5.00 20.41
N THR A 204 -1.47 -4.56 20.79
CA THR A 204 -0.98 -3.20 20.51
C THR A 204 -0.97 -2.88 19.02
N TYR A 205 -0.51 -3.81 18.16
CA TYR A 205 -0.46 -3.58 16.71
C TYR A 205 -1.84 -3.62 16.07
N MET A 206 -2.76 -4.42 16.61
CA MET A 206 -4.17 -4.39 16.20
C MET A 206 -4.81 -3.04 16.52
N LEU A 207 -4.61 -2.53 17.74
CA LEU A 207 -5.12 -1.22 18.15
C LEU A 207 -4.51 -0.09 17.33
N ILE A 208 -3.19 -0.09 17.10
CA ILE A 208 -2.54 0.86 16.19
C ILE A 208 -3.18 0.76 14.80
N GLY A 209 -3.34 -0.45 14.26
CA GLY A 209 -3.94 -0.67 12.95
C GLY A 209 -5.31 -0.03 12.79
N ILE A 210 -6.23 -0.33 13.73
CA ILE A 210 -7.59 0.21 13.74
C ILE A 210 -7.57 1.74 13.90
N SER A 211 -6.77 2.26 14.84
CA SER A 211 -6.67 3.70 15.08
C SER A 211 -6.20 4.46 13.84
N PHE A 212 -5.23 3.94 13.10
CA PHE A 212 -4.74 4.57 11.87
C PHE A 212 -5.75 4.50 10.71
N VAL A 213 -6.57 3.44 10.63
CA VAL A 213 -7.65 3.35 9.63
C VAL A 213 -8.79 4.31 9.95
N ILE A 214 -9.14 4.47 11.23
CA ILE A 214 -10.11 5.49 11.66
C ILE A 214 -9.55 6.89 11.37
N ALA A 215 -8.28 7.13 11.69
CA ALA A 215 -7.62 8.40 11.41
C ALA A 215 -7.56 8.70 9.90
N ASP A 216 -7.30 7.71 9.04
CA ASP A 216 -7.38 7.84 7.58
C ASP A 216 -8.75 8.39 7.14
N ILE A 217 -9.85 7.79 7.61
CA ILE A 217 -11.21 8.24 7.29
C ILE A 217 -11.46 9.68 7.76
N VAL A 218 -11.11 9.99 9.00
CA VAL A 218 -11.34 11.33 9.60
C VAL A 218 -10.50 12.40 8.89
N VAL A 219 -9.20 12.13 8.70
CA VAL A 219 -8.27 13.06 8.06
C VAL A 219 -8.67 13.27 6.60
N LYS A 220 -9.07 12.22 5.88
CA LYS A 220 -9.58 12.34 4.51
C LYS A 220 -10.84 13.22 4.46
N ALA A 221 -11.82 12.96 5.32
CA ALA A 221 -13.07 13.72 5.34
C ALA A 221 -12.87 15.22 5.59
N VAL A 222 -11.88 15.60 6.39
CA VAL A 222 -11.59 17.00 6.73
C VAL A 222 -10.65 17.67 5.72
N LEU A 223 -9.58 16.98 5.31
CA LEU A 223 -8.52 17.58 4.51
C LEU A 223 -8.72 17.49 3.01
N ALA A 224 -9.57 16.58 2.50
CA ALA A 224 -9.74 16.39 1.05
C ALA A 224 -10.02 17.71 0.30
N PRO A 225 -10.94 18.60 0.73
CA PRO A 225 -11.19 19.86 0.01
C PRO A 225 -10.00 20.82 0.00
N ILE A 226 -9.21 20.83 1.08
CA ILE A 226 -8.00 21.68 1.19
C ILE A 226 -6.91 21.12 0.28
N TRP A 227 -6.72 19.80 0.31
CA TRP A 227 -5.71 19.11 -0.48
C TRP A 227 -5.97 19.23 -1.98
N GLN A 228 -7.25 19.17 -2.39
CA GLN A 228 -7.67 19.41 -3.77
C GLN A 228 -7.16 20.78 -4.28
N LYS A 229 -7.39 21.85 -3.52
CA LYS A 229 -6.95 23.20 -3.89
C LYS A 229 -5.42 23.30 -3.99
N LEU A 230 -4.71 22.65 -3.09
CA LEU A 230 -3.24 22.61 -3.13
C LEU A 230 -2.73 21.86 -4.37
N LEU A 231 -3.33 20.71 -4.71
CA LEU A 231 -2.99 19.95 -5.92
C LEU A 231 -3.32 20.74 -7.19
N LEU A 232 -4.47 21.42 -7.23
CA LEU A 232 -4.84 22.27 -8.36
C LEU A 232 -3.81 23.39 -8.56
N SER A 233 -3.35 24.03 -7.47
CA SER A 233 -2.30 25.05 -7.53
C SER A 233 -0.91 24.52 -7.94
N ALA A 234 -0.66 23.23 -7.75
CA ALA A 234 0.57 22.57 -8.16
C ALA A 234 0.55 22.26 -9.67
N LEU A 235 -0.61 21.92 -10.22
CA LEU A 235 -0.78 21.63 -11.64
C LEU A 235 -0.53 22.84 -12.55
N GLY A 236 -0.83 24.05 -12.08
CA GLY A 236 -0.69 25.29 -12.84
C GLY A 236 -2.05 25.90 -13.13
#